data_AF-A0A377LTW2-F1
#
_entry.id   AF-A0A377LTW2-F1
#
_cell.length_a   1.000
_cell.length_b   1.000
_cell.length_c   1.000
_cell.angle_alpha   90.00
_cell.angle_beta   90.00
_cell.angle_gamma   90.00
#
_symmetry.space_group_name_H-M   'P 1'
#
loop_
_entity.id
_entity.type
_entity.pdbx_description
1 polymer ?
#
loop_
_entity_poly.entity_id
_entity_poly.type
_entity_poly.pdbx_seq_one_letter_code
_entity_poly.pdbx_strand_id
1 'polypeptide(L)' 'MATNNTQQLRADEQRSAEILDRIPAGRWGLPDDLKGPVVFLASKASDYIQRLYRSG' A
#
# COMPACT_ATOMS: atom_id res chain seq x y z
N MET A 1 3.69 -0.73 -4.63
CA MET A 1 4.86 -0.60 -3.72
C MET A 1 6.11 -1.07 -4.44
N ALA A 2 7.27 -0.46 -4.25
CA ALA A 2 8.54 -0.84 -4.88
C ALA A 2 9.15 -2.06 -4.19
N THR A 3 8.61 -3.24 -4.49
CA THR A 3 9.10 -4.54 -4.01
C THR A 3 9.41 -5.45 -5.20
N ASN A 4 9.93 -6.65 -4.93
CA ASN A 4 10.16 -7.67 -5.96
C ASN A 4 8.87 -8.00 -6.74
N ASN A 5 7.72 -8.02 -6.06
CA ASN A 5 6.43 -8.32 -6.68
C ASN A 5 6.02 -7.33 -7.79
N THR A 6 6.52 -6.09 -7.75
CA THR A 6 6.21 -5.06 -8.75
C THR A 6 7.41 -4.72 -9.63
N GLN A 7 8.51 -5.47 -9.52
CA GLN A 7 9.75 -5.15 -10.24
C GLN A 7 9.54 -5.14 -11.76
N GLN A 8 8.83 -6.12 -12.31
CA GLN A 8 8.54 -6.17 -13.75
C GLN A 8 7.68 -4.99 -14.22
N LEU A 9 6.67 -4.59 -13.43
CA LEU A 9 5.80 -3.45 -13.75
C LEU A 9 6.53 -2.10 -13.66
N ARG A 10 7.55 -2.01 -12.80
CA ARG A 10 8.38 -0.81 -12.66
C ARG A 10 9.47 -0.70 -13.73
N ALA A 11 9.93 -1.84 -14.26
CA ALA A 11 10.94 -1.91 -15.32
C ALA A 11 10.36 -1.61 -16.71
N ASP A 12 9.05 -1.80 -16.90
CA ASP A 12 8.32 -1.34 -18.08
C ASP A 12 7.93 0.13 -17.90
N GLU A 13 8.64 1.03 -18.59
CA GLU A 13 8.46 2.48 -18.44
C GLU A 13 7.05 2.94 -18.80
N GLN A 14 6.45 2.37 -19.87
CA GLN A 14 5.11 2.74 -20.30
C GLN A 14 4.07 2.33 -19.25
N ARG A 15 4.12 1.07 -18.79
CA ARG A 15 3.20 0.60 -17.75
C ARG A 15 3.41 1.30 -16.42
N SER A 16 4.66 1.61 -16.07
CA SER A 16 4.98 2.34 -14.85
C SER A 16 4.37 3.74 -14.87
N ALA A 17 4.50 4.46 -16.00
CA ALA A 17 3.89 5.78 -16.18
C ALA A 17 2.36 5.74 -16.09
N GLU A 18 1.71 4.82 -16.82
CA GLU A 18 0.25 4.65 -16.78
C GLU A 18 -0.29 4.29 -15.36
N ILE A 19 0.50 3.60 -14.55
CA ILE A 19 0.16 3.31 -13.16
C ILE A 19 0.34 4.55 -12.29
N LEU A 20 1.44 5.28 -12.45
CA LEU A 20 1.74 6.48 -11.67
C LEU A 20 0.73 7.60 -11.93
N ASP A 21 0.24 7.76 -13.17
CA ASP A 21 -0.81 8.72 -13.52
C ASP A 21 -2.13 8.49 -12.77
N ARG A 22 -2.38 7.24 -12.34
CA ARG A 22 -3.57 6.87 -11.58
C ARG A 22 -3.36 6.90 -10.06
N ILE A 23 -2.12 7.11 -9.59
CA ILE A 23 -1.78 7.23 -8.18
C ILE A 23 -1.73 8.72 -7.84
N PRO A 24 -2.66 9.26 -7.02
CA PRO A 24 -2.66 10.70 -6.70
C PRO A 24 -1.35 11.20 -6.04
N ALA A 25 -0.65 10.31 -5.33
CA ALA A 25 0.64 10.63 -4.72
C ALA A 25 1.81 10.70 -5.74
N GLY A 26 1.60 10.30 -7.00
CA GLY A 26 2.59 10.37 -8.08
C GLY A 26 3.86 9.54 -7.86
N ARG A 27 3.84 8.59 -6.91
CA ARG A 27 5.01 7.77 -6.57
C ARG A 27 4.62 6.35 -6.21
N TRP A 28 5.56 5.43 -6.44
CA TRP A 28 5.46 4.09 -5.88
C TRP A 28 5.60 4.15 -4.36
N GLY A 29 4.70 3.46 -3.65
CA GLY A 29 4.86 3.26 -2.22
C GLY A 29 6.18 2.56 -1.90
N LEU A 30 6.75 2.86 -0.75
CA LEU A 30 7.95 2.26 -0.18
C LEU A 30 7.58 1.45 1.07
N PRO A 31 8.41 0.47 1.51
CA PRO A 31 8.19 -0.22 2.77
C PRO A 31 8.02 0.73 3.98
N ASP A 32 8.70 1.87 3.94
CA ASP A 32 8.65 2.88 5.00
C ASP A 32 7.27 3.53 5.17
N ASP A 33 6.47 3.63 4.10
CA ASP A 33 5.11 4.17 4.16
C ASP A 33 4.19 3.29 5.04
N LEU A 34 4.54 2.01 5.25
CA LEU A 34 3.76 1.06 6.04
C LEU A 34 4.17 1.02 7.51
N LYS A 35 5.32 1.58 7.90
CA LYS A 35 5.80 1.52 9.30
C LYS A 35 4.78 2.10 10.27
N GLY A 36 4.29 3.31 9.99
CA GLY A 36 3.27 3.97 10.81
C GLY A 36 1.96 3.18 10.90
N PRO A 37 1.32 2.84 9.78
CA PRO A 37 0.10 2.03 9.76
C PRO A 37 0.23 0.69 10.49
N VAL A 38 1.36 -0.02 10.32
CA VAL A 38 1.61 -1.29 11.01
C VAL A 38 1.73 -1.10 12.51
N VAL A 39 2.50 -0.12 12.98
CA VAL A 39 2.62 0.17 14.42
C VAL A 39 1.26 0.57 15.00
N PHE A 40 0.51 1.41 14.28
CA PHE A 40 -0.83 1.81 14.69
C PHE A 40 -1.75 0.61 14.87
N LEU A 41 -1.88 -0.24 13.84
CA LEU A 41 -2.75 -1.42 13.85
C LEU A 41 -2.30 -2.52 14.82
N ALA A 42 -1.00 -2.56 15.18
CA ALA A 42 -0.46 -3.49 16.18
C ALA A 42 -0.53 -2.95 17.61
N SER A 43 -1.00 -1.72 17.80
CA SER A 43 -1.08 -1.07 19.10
C SER A 43 -2.51 -1.01 19.63
N LYS A 44 -2.65 -0.67 20.91
CA LYS A 44 -3.97 -0.40 21.52
C LYS A 44 -4.70 0.79 20.89
N ALA A 45 -4.00 1.64 20.14
CA ALA A 45 -4.63 2.79 19.48
C ALA A 45 -5.68 2.38 18.43
N SER A 46 -5.66 1.12 17.98
CA SER A 46 -6.62 0.57 17.03
C SER A 46 -7.61 -0.43 17.62
N ASP A 47 -7.79 -0.49 18.95
CA ASP A 47 -8.62 -1.51 19.61
C ASP A 47 -10.09 -1.56 19.13
N TYR A 48 -10.63 -0.44 18.63
CA TYR A 48 -11.99 -0.38 18.08
C TYR A 48 -12.04 -0.49 16.55
N ILE A 49 -10.90 -0.66 15.88
CA ILE A 49 -10.80 -0.86 14.43
C ILE A 49 -10.76 -2.37 14.18
N GLN A 50 -11.93 -2.94 13.90
CA GLN A 50 -12.08 -4.36 13.58
C GLN A 50 -12.89 -4.57 12.30
N ARG A 51 -12.76 -5.76 11.71
CA ARG A 51 -13.57 -6.16 10.56
C ARG A 51 -15.01 -6.38 11.01
N LEU A 52 -15.98 -5.73 10.37
CA LEU A 52 -17.39 -6.08 10.52
C LEU A 52 -17.61 -7.52 10.02
N TYR A 53 -18.13 -8.39 10.89
CA TYR A 53 -18.50 -9.75 10.51
C TYR A 53 -19.58 -9.70 9.42
N ARG A 54 -19.39 -10.50 8.37
CA ARG A 54 -20.41 -10.70 7.32
C ARG A 54 -21.42 -11.70 7.87
N SER A 55 -22.66 -11.26 8.09
CA SER A 55 -23.79 -12.17 8.34
C SER A 55 -23.87 -13.15 7.15
N GLY A 56 -23.91 -14.44 7.47
CA GLY A 56 -24.12 -15.53 6.50
C GLY A 56 -25.52 -15.54 5.94
#